data_AF-A0A383CFS8-F1
#
_entry.id   AF-A0A383CFS8-F1
#
_cell.length_a   1.000
_cell.length_b   1.000
_cell.length_c   1.000
_cell.angle_alpha   90.00
_cell.angle_beta   90.00
_cell.angle_gamma   90.00
#
_symmetry.space_group_name_H-M   'P 1'
#
loop_
_entity.id
_entity.type
_entity.pdbx_description
1 polymer ?
#
loop_
_entity_poly.entity_id
_entity_poly.type
_entity_poly.pdbx_seq_one_letter_code
_entity_poly.pdbx_strand_id
1 'polypeptide(L)'
;MTSGGSWTYREGSLVSIETNESKGIGEFAPLPGYSKTQHIDFAAAKSEFPKLLGIDPQKLWESPLNLSPEANCAIETCLADILAQQSEKSLAYWLADELGTI
;
A
#
# COMPACT_ATOMS: atom_id res chain seq x y z
N MET A 1 11.94 19.05 -28.90
CA MET A 1 12.82 18.73 -27.76
C MET A 1 12.36 17.40 -27.20
N THR A 2 13.13 16.33 -27.39
CA THR A 2 12.88 15.04 -26.75
C THR A 2 13.25 15.18 -25.28
N SER A 3 12.28 15.00 -24.38
CA SER A 3 12.50 14.92 -22.94
C SER A 3 13.53 13.83 -22.66
N GLY A 4 14.73 14.23 -22.27
CA GLY A 4 15.78 13.31 -21.83
C GLY A 4 15.37 12.70 -20.48
N GLY A 5 14.62 11.59 -20.52
CA GLY A 5 14.36 10.79 -19.34
C GLY A 5 15.61 10.02 -18.97
N SER A 6 16.15 10.24 -17.77
CA SER A 6 17.15 9.35 -17.19
C SER A 6 16.44 8.17 -16.53
N TRP A 7 16.69 6.96 -17.01
CA TRP A 7 16.23 5.74 -16.37
C TRP A 7 17.20 5.40 -15.24
N THR A 8 16.70 5.35 -14.00
CA THR A 8 17.48 4.90 -12.84
C THR A 8 16.81 3.65 -12.29
N TYR A 9 17.54 2.53 -12.26
CA TYR A 9 17.11 1.35 -11.54
C TYR A 9 17.10 1.65 -10.04
N ARG A 10 16.05 1.22 -9.35
CA ARG A 10 15.91 1.35 -7.91
C ARG A 10 15.39 0.06 -7.33
N GLU A 11 15.93 -0.30 -6.18
CA GLU A 11 15.45 -1.44 -5.41
C GLU A 11 14.21 -0.97 -4.63
N GLY A 12 13.08 -1.63 -4.88
CA GLY A 12 11.84 -1.46 -4.14
C GLY A 12 11.46 -2.76 -3.44
N SER A 13 10.40 -2.73 -2.66
CA SER A 13 9.81 -3.94 -2.07
C SER A 13 8.35 -4.05 -2.45
N LEU A 14 7.91 -5.25 -2.80
CA LEU A 14 6.49 -5.52 -2.96
C LEU A 14 5.91 -5.99 -1.63
N VAL A 15 4.76 -5.43 -1.27
CA VAL A 15 3.94 -5.86 -0.15
C VAL A 15 2.72 -6.56 -0.73
N SER A 16 2.34 -7.68 -0.13
CA SER A 16 1.11 -8.38 -0.49
C SER A 16 0.32 -8.72 0.75
N ILE A 17 -0.97 -8.43 0.72
CA ILE A 17 -1.95 -8.83 1.74
C ILE A 17 -2.96 -9.74 1.06
N GLU A 18 -3.28 -10.86 1.71
CA GLU A 18 -4.20 -11.86 1.18
C GLU A 18 -5.30 -12.12 2.22
N THR A 19 -6.54 -12.07 1.76
CA THR A 19 -7.72 -12.53 2.48
C THR A 19 -8.19 -13.85 1.87
N ASN A 20 -9.26 -14.44 2.40
CA ASN A 20 -9.82 -15.66 1.81
C ASN A 20 -10.32 -15.46 0.38
N GLU A 21 -10.66 -14.23 0.00
CA GLU A 21 -11.41 -13.93 -1.24
C GLU A 21 -10.66 -12.98 -2.18
N SER A 22 -9.63 -12.29 -1.70
CA SER A 22 -8.97 -11.23 -2.46
C SER A 22 -7.50 -11.12 -2.09
N LYS A 23 -6.73 -10.56 -3.02
CA LYS A 23 -5.30 -10.31 -2.82
C LYS A 23 -4.96 -8.91 -3.27
N GLY A 24 -4.38 -8.14 -2.38
CA GLY A 24 -3.88 -6.80 -2.65
C GLY A 24 -2.38 -6.79 -2.87
N ILE A 25 -1.91 -5.99 -3.82
CA ILE A 25 -0.49 -5.76 -4.07
C ILE A 25 -0.18 -4.27 -3.96
N GLY A 26 0.87 -3.94 -3.21
CA GLY A 26 1.35 -2.58 -3.01
C GLY A 26 2.87 -2.51 -3.19
N GLU A 27 3.34 -1.35 -3.64
CA GLU A 27 4.76 -1.11 -3.87
C GLU A 27 5.32 -0.14 -2.85
N PHE A 28 6.41 -0.54 -2.21
CA PHE A 28 7.29 0.33 -1.46
C PHE A 28 8.41 0.79 -2.39
N ALA A 29 8.32 2.03 -2.85
CA ALA A 29 9.26 2.65 -3.79
C ALA A 29 9.93 3.90 -3.16
N PRO A 30 10.90 3.72 -2.25
CA PRO A 30 11.56 4.83 -1.58
C PRO A 30 12.44 5.59 -2.56
N LEU A 31 12.48 6.92 -2.41
CA LEU A 31 13.30 7.77 -3.26
C LEU A 31 14.57 8.20 -2.48
N PRO A 32 15.77 7.72 -2.87
CA PRO A 32 17.03 8.16 -2.29
C PRO A 32 17.14 9.68 -2.16
N GLY A 33 17.44 10.16 -0.95
CA GLY A 33 17.56 11.58 -0.63
C GLY A 33 16.25 12.30 -0.31
N TYR A 34 15.10 11.65 -0.52
CA TYR A 34 13.77 12.18 -0.18
C TYR A 34 13.08 11.34 0.91
N SER A 35 13.19 10.02 0.80
CA SER A 35 12.66 9.09 1.79
C SER A 35 13.67 8.90 2.93
N LYS A 36 13.19 9.03 4.17
CA LYS A 36 13.99 8.73 5.37
C LYS A 36 14.32 7.25 5.47
N THR A 37 13.44 6.42 4.92
CA THR A 37 13.56 4.96 4.95
C THR A 37 13.78 4.45 3.53
N GLN A 38 14.81 3.62 3.34
CA GLN A 38 15.17 3.06 2.02
C GLN A 38 14.82 1.58 1.88
N HIS A 39 14.41 0.93 2.97
CA HIS A 39 13.99 -0.48 2.99
C HIS A 39 12.84 -0.63 3.97
N ILE A 40 11.91 -1.56 3.71
CA ILE A 40 10.91 -1.91 4.72
C ILE A 40 11.66 -2.49 5.93
N ASP A 41 11.42 -1.91 7.11
CA ASP A 41 11.87 -2.52 8.36
C ASP A 41 11.01 -3.76 8.62
N PHE A 42 11.51 -4.93 8.20
CA PHE A 42 10.81 -6.20 8.36
C PHE A 42 10.60 -6.57 9.82
N ALA A 43 11.42 -6.08 10.76
CA ALA A 43 11.22 -6.34 12.19
C ALA A 43 10.02 -5.53 12.72
N ALA A 44 9.95 -4.24 12.39
CA ALA A 44 8.81 -3.40 12.71
C ALA A 44 7.53 -3.92 12.03
N ALA A 45 7.61 -4.24 10.73
CA ALA A 45 6.49 -4.81 9.98
C ALA A 45 6.01 -6.12 10.61
N LYS A 46 6.92 -7.03 11.00
CA LYS A 46 6.58 -8.29 11.67
C LYS A 46 5.91 -8.10 13.04
N SER A 47 6.19 -7.00 13.75
CA SER A 47 5.48 -6.69 15.01
C SER A 47 4.07 -6.13 14.80
N GLU A 48 3.84 -5.45 13.66
CA GLU A 48 2.54 -4.88 13.31
C GLU A 48 1.66 -5.87 12.53
N PHE A 49 2.23 -6.77 11.71
CA PHE A 49 1.52 -7.75 10.89
C PHE A 49 0.54 -8.67 11.64
N PRO A 50 0.81 -9.13 12.88
CA PRO A 50 -0.18 -9.87 13.65
C PRO A 50 -1.45 -9.06 13.93
N LYS A 51 -1.37 -7.73 13.98
CA LYS A 51 -2.54 -6.85 14.09
C LYS A 51 -3.35 -6.83 12.79
N LEU A 52 -2.77 -7.21 11.65
CA LEU A 52 -3.51 -7.31 10.38
C LEU A 52 -4.30 -8.61 10.27
N LEU A 53 -3.95 -9.63 11.06
CA LEU A 53 -4.60 -10.94 11.00
C LEU A 53 -5.99 -10.89 11.63
N GLY A 54 -7.00 -11.24 10.83
CA GLY A 54 -8.39 -11.33 11.29
C GLY A 54 -9.06 -9.97 11.55
N ILE A 55 -8.38 -8.86 11.24
CA ILE A 55 -9.03 -7.54 11.22
C ILE A 55 -9.62 -7.32 9.84
N ASP A 56 -10.82 -6.75 9.85
CA ASP A 56 -11.53 -6.27 8.68
C ASP A 56 -10.67 -5.24 7.90
N PRO A 57 -10.47 -5.40 6.57
CA PRO A 57 -9.64 -4.50 5.77
C PRO A 57 -10.03 -3.02 5.85
N GLN A 58 -11.32 -2.68 6.01
CA GLN A 58 -11.78 -1.30 6.16
C GLN A 58 -11.25 -0.68 7.46
N LYS A 59 -11.29 -1.43 8.57
CA LYS A 59 -10.77 -0.96 9.85
C LYS A 59 -9.26 -0.73 9.83
N LEU A 60 -8.53 -1.54 9.06
CA LEU A 60 -7.09 -1.38 8.86
C LEU A 60 -6.78 -0.13 8.04
N TRP A 61 -7.57 0.13 6.99
CA TRP A 61 -7.46 1.35 6.18
C TRP A 61 -7.62 2.62 7.02
N GLU A 62 -8.53 2.61 7.99
CA GLU A 62 -8.78 3.73 8.90
C GLU A 62 -7.76 3.86 10.05
N SER A 63 -6.90 2.86 10.27
CA SER A 63 -6.00 2.77 11.42
C SER A 63 -4.53 2.76 10.98
N PRO A 64 -3.81 3.89 11.06
CA PRO A 64 -2.42 3.95 10.62
C PRO A 64 -1.54 3.02 11.47
N LEU A 65 -0.68 2.25 10.80
CA LEU A 65 0.32 1.41 11.47
C LEU A 65 1.51 2.26 11.90
N ASN A 66 2.22 1.82 12.93
CA ASN A 66 3.45 2.46 13.39
C ASN A 66 4.64 2.07 12.49
N LEU A 67 4.55 2.42 11.21
CA LEU A 67 5.54 2.18 10.16
C LEU A 67 5.94 3.50 9.48
N SER A 68 6.94 3.46 8.60
CA SER A 68 7.29 4.66 7.81
C SER A 68 6.15 5.05 6.86
N PRO A 69 6.04 6.31 6.44
CA PRO A 69 5.00 6.74 5.51
C PRO A 69 4.97 5.94 4.21
N GLU A 70 6.14 5.59 3.67
CA GLU A 70 6.25 4.79 2.45
C GLU A 70 5.77 3.34 2.66
N ALA A 71 6.02 2.77 3.86
CA ALA A 71 5.53 1.44 4.20
C ALA A 71 4.02 1.43 4.47
N ASN A 72 3.49 2.47 5.12
CA ASN A 72 2.05 2.67 5.27
C ASN A 72 1.38 2.83 3.90
N CYS A 73 1.94 3.63 2.99
CA CYS A 73 1.41 3.79 1.63
C CYS A 73 1.34 2.46 0.86
N ALA A 74 2.36 1.62 0.95
CA ALA A 74 2.35 0.30 0.32
C ALA A 74 1.25 -0.61 0.90
N ILE A 75 1.03 -0.58 2.21
CA ILE A 75 -0.02 -1.35 2.90
C ILE A 75 -1.42 -0.80 2.56
N GLU A 76 -1.59 0.51 2.62
CA GLU A 76 -2.81 1.21 2.20
C GLU A 76 -3.16 0.83 0.76
N THR A 77 -2.20 0.85 -0.16
CA THR A 77 -2.42 0.43 -1.56
C THR A 77 -2.93 -1.01 -1.63
N CYS A 78 -2.38 -1.94 -0.84
CA CYS A 78 -2.89 -3.31 -0.77
C CYS A 78 -4.35 -3.36 -0.29
N LEU A 79 -4.67 -2.60 0.77
CA LEU A 79 -6.00 -2.58 1.36
C LEU A 79 -7.03 -1.98 0.41
N ALA A 80 -6.70 -0.88 -0.28
CA ALA A 80 -7.56 -0.27 -1.29
C ALA A 80 -7.82 -1.23 -2.47
N ASP A 81 -6.80 -1.98 -2.91
CA ASP A 81 -6.95 -3.00 -3.95
C ASP A 81 -7.91 -4.13 -3.51
N ILE A 82 -7.75 -4.63 -2.28
CA ILE A 82 -8.65 -5.62 -1.69
C ILE A 82 -10.09 -5.09 -1.59
N LEU A 83 -10.28 -3.90 -1.05
CA LEU A 83 -11.61 -3.31 -0.83
C LEU A 83 -12.32 -3.02 -2.15
N ALA A 84 -11.59 -2.58 -3.18
CA ALA A 84 -12.12 -2.42 -4.52
C ALA A 84 -12.54 -3.77 -5.14
N GLN A 85 -11.71 -4.82 -5.01
CA GLN A 85 -12.04 -6.18 -5.45
C GLN A 85 -13.30 -6.72 -4.76
N GLN A 86 -13.39 -6.58 -3.44
CA GLN A 86 -14.55 -7.02 -2.64
C GLN A 86 -15.83 -6.25 -2.98
N SER A 87 -15.69 -5.01 -3.43
CA SER A 87 -16.80 -4.17 -3.89
C SER A 87 -17.16 -4.38 -5.36
N GLU A 88 -16.47 -5.30 -6.07
CA GLU A 88 -16.61 -5.52 -7.51
C GLU A 88 -16.44 -4.23 -8.34
N LYS A 89 -15.59 -3.31 -7.87
CA LYS A 89 -15.32 -2.01 -8.51
C LYS A 89 -13.87 -1.94 -8.95
N SER A 90 -13.61 -1.19 -10.01
CA SER A 90 -12.24 -0.75 -10.27
C SER A 90 -11.78 0.18 -9.15
N LEU A 91 -10.49 0.17 -8.84
CA LEU A 91 -9.89 1.03 -7.80
C LEU A 91 -10.29 2.50 -7.93
N ALA A 92 -10.32 3.04 -9.16
CA ALA A 92 -10.69 4.44 -9.40
C ALA A 92 -12.12 4.75 -8.98
N TYR A 93 -13.07 3.85 -9.28
CA TYR A 93 -14.48 4.03 -8.90
C TYR A 93 -14.67 3.84 -7.39
N TRP A 94 -14.02 2.83 -6.81
CA TRP A 94 -14.07 2.62 -5.36
C TRP A 94 -13.54 3.83 -4.59
N LEU A 95 -12.37 4.37 -4.99
CA LEU A 95 -11.82 5.59 -4.40
C LEU A 95 -12.75 6.80 -4.57
N ALA A 96 -13.40 6.93 -5.73
CA ALA A 96 -14.32 8.03 -5.98
C ALA A 96 -15.53 7.99 -5.03
N ASP A 97 -16.05 6.80 -4.73
CA ASP A 97 -17.13 6.59 -3.76
C ASP A 97 -16.66 6.91 -2.33
N GLU A 98 -15.49 6.40 -1.91
CA GLU A 98 -14.93 6.66 -0.57
C GLU A 98 -14.66 8.15 -0.32
N LEU A 99 -14.27 8.88 -1.37
CA LEU A 99 -14.03 10.32 -1.30
C LEU A 99 -15.31 11.17 -1.48
N GLY A 100 -16.47 10.55 -1.74
CA GLY A 100 -17.74 11.24 -1.96
C GLY A 100 -17.74 12.12 -3.22
N THR A 101 -17.07 11.67 -4.27
CA THR A 101 -16.85 12.45 -5.51
C THR A 101 -17.72 12.03 -6.70
N ILE A 102 -18.53 10.98 -6.54
CA ILE A 102 -19.56 10.52 -7.48
C ILE A 102 -20.86 10.17 -6.76
#